data_AF-A0AA87K7E0-F1
#
_entry.id   AF-A0AA87K7E0-F1
#
_cell.length_a   1.000
_cell.length_b   1.000
_cell.length_c   1.000
_cell.angle_alpha   90.00
_cell.angle_beta   90.00
_cell.angle_gamma   90.00
#
_symmetry.space_group_name_H-M   'P 1'
#
loop_
_entity.id
_entity.type
_entity.pdbx_description
1 polymer ?
#
loop_
_entity_poly.entity_id
_entity_poly.type
_entity_poly.pdbx_seq_one_letter_code
_entity_poly.pdbx_strand_id
1 'polypeptide(L)'
;MVPLALHFQALFKKVSIYSAGFTSGMLCTMVAGICRMFGFDIELRAIVSKGSNLPLVIMMVSLSLLMIGYGLAMAVKRKRLNMRAIWSHSGKIEYDILRESGVYNTMINMGLMGLLLMSYVSMLGVNLNGPIAGAMFCVIGFSACGAHVFNALPLFAGVLLANTMNIYAMTETVTVTAAIFAMMLCAVTNAYGWKGGMIVGFIHTSMVLNIDVLHGGLNLYNNGFSGGLVAMMIIPLLDFFSQIADTSIFKRKKQSGGKEKVTYQATSKE
;
A
#
# COMPACT_ATOMS: atom_id res chain seq x y z
N MET A 1 -17.99 13.28 -2.16
CA MET A 1 -16.65 12.63 -2.19
C MET A 1 -16.38 11.87 -3.49
N VAL A 2 -17.30 11.03 -3.99
CA VAL A 2 -17.05 10.19 -5.19
C VAL A 2 -16.57 10.98 -6.43
N PRO A 3 -17.18 12.11 -6.85
CA PRO A 3 -16.69 12.84 -8.02
C PRO A 3 -15.26 13.39 -7.85
N LEU A 4 -14.92 13.83 -6.64
CA LEU A 4 -13.60 14.38 -6.33
C LEU A 4 -12.53 13.28 -6.26
N ALA A 5 -12.89 12.10 -5.74
CA ALA A 5 -12.02 10.93 -5.76
C ALA A 5 -11.71 10.45 -7.17
N LEU A 6 -12.70 10.45 -8.08
CA LEU A 6 -12.46 10.14 -9.49
C LEU A 6 -11.54 11.17 -10.15
N HIS A 7 -11.68 12.46 -9.80
CA HIS A 7 -10.81 13.52 -10.30
C HIS A 7 -9.35 13.33 -9.82
N PHE A 8 -9.12 13.15 -8.52
CA PHE A 8 -7.78 12.95 -7.98
C PHE A 8 -7.13 11.62 -8.38
N GLN A 9 -7.91 10.61 -8.78
CA GLN A 9 -7.36 9.36 -9.31
C GLN A 9 -6.46 9.58 -10.55
N ALA A 10 -6.72 10.64 -11.33
CA ALA A 10 -5.88 11.00 -12.49
C ALA A 10 -4.45 11.40 -12.09
N LEU A 11 -4.27 12.02 -10.91
CA LEU A 11 -2.95 12.42 -10.39
C LEU A 11 -2.03 11.22 -10.14
N PHE A 12 -2.62 10.05 -9.91
CA PHE A 12 -1.90 8.82 -9.63
C PHE A 12 -1.72 7.94 -10.86
N LYS A 13 -1.95 8.45 -12.08
CA LYS A 13 -1.90 7.67 -13.33
C LYS A 13 -2.70 6.35 -13.26
N LYS A 14 -3.82 6.34 -12.51
CA LYS A 14 -4.63 5.13 -12.21
C LYS A 14 -3.91 4.02 -11.42
N VAL A 15 -2.73 4.29 -10.84
CA VAL A 15 -1.92 3.35 -10.03
C VAL A 15 -2.40 3.29 -8.58
N SER A 16 -3.47 4.00 -8.21
CA SER A 16 -3.92 4.08 -6.83
C SER A 16 -5.45 3.95 -6.70
N ILE A 17 -5.87 2.95 -5.94
CA ILE A 17 -7.21 2.77 -5.36
C ILE A 17 -7.46 3.75 -4.18
N TYR A 18 -6.47 4.57 -3.82
CA TYR A 18 -6.47 5.42 -2.63
C TYR A 18 -6.88 6.87 -2.91
N SER A 19 -7.44 7.14 -4.10
CA SER A 19 -7.98 8.45 -4.39
C SER A 19 -9.00 8.88 -3.33
N ALA A 20 -9.77 7.95 -2.76
CA ALA A 20 -10.70 8.24 -1.66
C ALA A 20 -10.01 8.79 -0.40
N GLY A 21 -8.91 8.17 0.06
CA GLY A 21 -8.17 8.61 1.25
C GLY A 21 -7.40 9.92 1.01
N PHE A 22 -6.81 10.08 -0.17
CA PHE A 22 -6.24 11.37 -0.57
C PHE A 22 -7.30 12.48 -0.61
N THR A 23 -8.47 12.18 -1.18
CA THR A 23 -9.59 13.12 -1.25
C THR A 23 -10.10 13.50 0.13
N SER A 24 -10.26 12.54 1.05
CA SER A 24 -10.71 12.84 2.41
C SER A 24 -9.72 13.75 3.12
N GLY A 25 -8.42 13.49 2.98
CA GLY A 25 -7.39 14.36 3.54
C GLY A 25 -7.40 15.78 2.97
N MET A 26 -7.57 15.94 1.66
CA MET A 26 -7.69 17.26 1.03
C MET A 26 -8.93 18.02 1.52
N LEU A 27 -10.08 17.35 1.63
CA LEU A 27 -11.30 17.97 2.16
C LEU A 27 -11.15 18.33 3.65
N CYS A 28 -10.61 17.43 4.47
CA CYS A 28 -10.39 17.70 5.88
C CYS A 28 -9.38 18.84 6.10
N THR A 29 -8.35 18.95 5.26
CA THR A 29 -7.40 20.08 5.29
C THR A 29 -8.10 21.39 4.94
N MET A 30 -8.95 21.39 3.92
CA MET A 30 -9.75 22.57 3.56
C MET A 30 -10.70 22.99 4.70
N VAL A 31 -11.44 22.03 5.28
CA VAL A 31 -12.34 22.28 6.41
C VAL A 31 -11.56 22.78 7.64
N ALA A 32 -10.44 22.14 7.97
CA ALA A 32 -9.59 22.57 9.07
C ALA A 32 -9.07 23.99 8.89
N GLY A 33 -8.68 24.35 7.66
CA GLY A 33 -8.27 25.71 7.30
C GLY A 33 -9.38 26.73 7.52
N ILE A 34 -10.62 26.42 7.09
CA ILE A 34 -11.79 27.28 7.31
C ILE A 34 -12.06 27.44 8.81
N CYS A 35 -12.09 26.34 9.57
CA CYS A 35 -12.31 26.39 11.02
C CYS A 35 -11.27 27.28 11.73
N ARG A 36 -9.99 27.09 11.42
CA ARG A 36 -8.90 27.89 12.00
C ARG A 36 -8.98 29.37 11.63
N MET A 37 -9.41 29.69 10.41
CA MET A 37 -9.62 31.08 9.96
C MET A 37 -10.67 31.81 10.82
N PHE A 38 -11.67 31.09 11.33
CA PHE A 38 -12.70 31.62 12.23
C PHE A 38 -12.35 31.46 13.72
N GLY A 39 -11.12 31.05 14.06
CA GLY A 39 -10.67 30.89 15.44
C GLY A 39 -11.22 29.65 16.15
N PHE A 40 -11.74 28.65 15.41
CA PHE A 40 -12.14 27.38 16.01
C PHE A 40 -10.92 26.48 16.24
N ASP A 41 -10.71 26.09 17.50
CA ASP A 41 -9.71 25.08 17.87
C ASP A 41 -10.21 23.68 17.54
N ILE A 42 -9.36 22.89 16.88
CA ILE A 42 -9.64 21.50 16.52
C ILE A 42 -8.79 20.62 17.44
N GLU A 43 -9.42 20.04 18.47
CA GLU A 43 -8.74 19.14 19.39
C GLU A 43 -8.46 17.78 18.76
N LEU A 44 -7.20 17.36 18.77
CA LEU A 44 -6.83 16.01 18.40
C LEU A 44 -7.22 15.03 19.53
N ARG A 45 -8.13 14.08 19.23
CA ARG A 45 -8.57 13.06 20.20
C ARG A 45 -8.09 11.67 19.80
N ALA A 46 -7.12 11.14 20.56
CA ALA A 46 -6.58 9.80 20.37
C ALA A 46 -7.21 8.79 21.36
N ILE A 47 -8.54 8.70 21.37
CA ILE A 47 -9.25 7.79 22.28
C ILE A 47 -9.38 6.41 21.60
N VAL A 48 -8.78 5.40 22.21
CA VAL A 48 -8.84 4.01 21.73
C VAL A 48 -9.45 3.09 22.79
N SER A 49 -10.29 2.16 22.34
CA SER A 49 -10.86 1.13 23.21
C SER A 49 -9.75 0.23 23.75
N LYS A 50 -9.83 -0.09 25.05
CA LYS A 50 -8.92 -0.99 25.76
C LYS A 50 -9.74 -2.21 26.22
N GLY A 51 -9.22 -3.43 26.01
CA GLY A 51 -9.78 -4.66 26.60
C GLY A 51 -10.38 -5.67 25.61
N SER A 52 -10.68 -5.30 24.37
CA SER A 52 -11.22 -6.23 23.35
C SER A 52 -10.14 -6.96 22.53
N ASN A 53 -8.92 -7.06 23.05
CA ASN A 53 -7.78 -7.61 22.30
C ASN A 53 -8.05 -9.05 21.85
N LEU A 54 -8.38 -9.96 22.79
CA LEU A 54 -8.59 -11.37 22.48
C LEU A 54 -9.73 -11.60 21.45
N PRO A 55 -10.92 -10.99 21.58
CA PRO A 55 -11.96 -11.07 20.55
C PRO A 55 -11.48 -10.61 19.17
N LEU A 56 -10.73 -9.51 19.09
CA LEU A 56 -10.21 -8.99 17.82
C LEU A 56 -9.15 -9.92 17.21
N VAL A 57 -8.25 -10.47 18.03
CA VAL A 57 -7.27 -11.50 17.59
C VAL A 57 -8.01 -12.69 16.99
N ILE A 58 -8.97 -13.25 17.73
CA ILE A 58 -9.74 -14.42 17.28
C ILE A 58 -10.43 -14.11 15.97
N MET A 59 -11.12 -12.97 15.86
CA MET A 59 -11.81 -12.54 14.64
C MET A 59 -10.86 -12.40 13.45
N MET A 60 -9.71 -11.74 13.63
CA MET A 60 -8.73 -11.54 12.55
C MET A 60 -8.12 -12.86 12.06
N VAL A 61 -7.73 -13.72 13.00
CA VAL A 61 -7.15 -15.03 12.68
C VAL A 61 -8.20 -15.94 12.05
N SER A 62 -9.42 -16.00 12.60
CA SER A 62 -10.51 -16.82 12.05
C SER A 62 -10.89 -16.40 10.64
N LEU A 63 -10.99 -15.08 10.38
CA LEU A 63 -11.27 -14.56 9.04
C LEU A 63 -10.18 -14.95 8.05
N SER A 64 -8.92 -14.79 8.45
CA SER A 64 -7.76 -15.11 7.61
C SER A 64 -7.72 -16.60 7.26
N LEU A 65 -7.93 -17.47 8.26
CA LEU A 65 -7.98 -18.92 8.07
C LEU A 65 -9.19 -19.35 7.24
N LEU A 66 -10.35 -18.70 7.40
CA LEU A 66 -11.55 -18.97 6.60
C LEU A 66 -11.30 -18.64 5.13
N MET A 67 -10.71 -17.49 4.82
CA MET A 67 -10.36 -17.10 3.45
C MET A 67 -9.36 -18.09 2.82
N ILE A 68 -8.32 -18.49 3.56
CA ILE A 68 -7.36 -19.51 3.10
C ILE A 68 -8.06 -20.85 2.87
N GLY A 69 -8.84 -21.32 3.83
CA GLY A 69 -9.55 -22.60 3.75
C GLY A 69 -10.53 -22.65 2.59
N TYR A 70 -11.33 -21.60 2.40
CA TYR A 70 -12.26 -21.49 1.27
C TYR A 70 -11.52 -21.49 -0.08
N GLY A 71 -10.44 -20.69 -0.18
CA GLY A 71 -9.64 -20.64 -1.41
C GLY A 71 -8.95 -21.97 -1.72
N LEU A 72 -8.41 -22.66 -0.71
CA LEU A 72 -7.82 -23.99 -0.87
C LEU A 72 -8.85 -25.04 -1.27
N ALA A 73 -10.04 -25.06 -0.65
CA ALA A 73 -11.11 -25.99 -1.01
C ALA A 73 -11.54 -25.82 -2.47
N MET A 74 -11.64 -24.57 -2.94
CA MET A 74 -11.96 -24.26 -4.34
C MET A 74 -10.81 -24.61 -5.30
N ALA A 75 -9.56 -24.41 -4.89
CA ALA A 75 -8.39 -24.78 -5.67
C ALA A 75 -8.30 -26.31 -5.87
N VAL A 76 -8.59 -27.09 -4.82
CA VAL A 76 -8.67 -28.57 -4.87
C VAL A 76 -9.78 -29.00 -5.83
N LYS A 77 -10.99 -28.44 -5.69
CA LYS A 77 -12.13 -28.76 -6.57
C LYS A 77 -11.83 -28.48 -8.05
N ARG A 78 -11.06 -27.44 -8.34
CA ARG A 78 -10.65 -27.05 -9.71
C ARG A 78 -9.35 -27.70 -10.16
N LYS A 79 -8.66 -28.46 -9.29
CA LYS A 79 -7.33 -29.06 -9.51
C LYS A 79 -6.29 -28.05 -10.03
N ARG A 80 -6.39 -26.80 -9.59
CA ARG A 80 -5.53 -25.71 -10.05
C ARG A 80 -5.32 -24.72 -8.92
N LEU A 81 -4.05 -24.55 -8.53
CA LEU A 81 -3.59 -23.52 -7.62
C LEU A 81 -2.47 -22.75 -8.33
N ASN A 82 -2.58 -21.43 -8.42
CA ASN A 82 -1.56 -20.63 -9.09
C ASN A 82 -1.31 -19.31 -8.37
N MET A 83 -0.67 -19.39 -7.21
CA MET A 83 -0.29 -18.20 -6.44
C MET A 83 0.72 -17.32 -7.19
N ARG A 84 1.49 -17.88 -8.14
CA ARG A 84 2.39 -17.09 -8.98
C ARG A 84 1.65 -16.05 -9.80
N ALA A 85 0.40 -16.30 -10.21
CA ALA A 85 -0.41 -15.30 -10.92
C ALA A 85 -0.58 -13.98 -10.12
N ILE A 86 -0.51 -14.05 -8.79
CA ILE A 86 -0.56 -12.88 -7.91
C ILE A 86 0.85 -12.36 -7.65
N TRP A 87 1.80 -13.24 -7.33
CA TRP A 87 3.14 -12.84 -6.87
C TRP A 87 4.07 -12.32 -7.98
N SER A 88 3.80 -12.65 -9.24
CA SER A 88 4.59 -12.18 -10.38
C SER A 88 4.00 -10.95 -11.06
N HIS A 89 2.99 -10.32 -10.45
CA HIS A 89 2.28 -9.21 -11.08
C HIS A 89 3.08 -7.91 -10.97
N SER A 90 3.16 -7.13 -12.05
CA SER A 90 3.98 -5.91 -12.12
C SER A 90 3.44 -4.73 -11.31
N GLY A 91 2.30 -4.88 -10.63
CA GLY A 91 1.71 -3.87 -9.75
C GLY A 91 0.98 -2.73 -10.47
N LYS A 92 0.83 -2.77 -11.80
CA LYS A 92 -0.06 -1.84 -12.51
C LYS A 92 -1.52 -2.17 -12.19
N ILE A 93 -2.22 -1.27 -11.49
CA ILE A 93 -3.63 -1.42 -11.06
C ILE A 93 -4.60 -1.54 -12.24
N GLU A 94 -4.18 -1.23 -13.48
CA GLU A 94 -5.01 -1.37 -14.68
C GLU A 94 -5.48 -2.81 -14.95
N TYR A 95 -4.79 -3.81 -14.38
CA TYR A 95 -5.20 -5.20 -14.47
C TYR A 95 -6.11 -5.56 -13.29
N ASP A 96 -7.31 -6.05 -13.61
CA ASP A 96 -8.19 -6.68 -12.64
C ASP A 96 -7.54 -8.01 -12.19
N ILE A 97 -6.64 -7.93 -11.20
CA ILE A 97 -5.88 -9.08 -10.68
C ILE A 97 -6.84 -10.17 -10.20
N LEU A 98 -8.04 -9.82 -9.71
CA LEU A 98 -9.06 -10.79 -9.34
C LEU A 98 -9.55 -11.59 -10.57
N ARG A 99 -9.74 -10.91 -11.71
CA ARG A 99 -10.13 -11.56 -12.97
C ARG A 99 -9.04 -12.47 -13.53
N GLU A 100 -7.77 -12.09 -13.42
CA GLU A 100 -6.65 -12.86 -13.96
C GLU A 100 -6.19 -14.00 -13.04
N SER A 101 -6.06 -13.72 -11.75
CA SER A 101 -5.62 -14.70 -10.76
C SER A 101 -6.75 -15.62 -10.30
N GLY A 102 -8.00 -15.17 -10.39
CA GLY A 102 -9.18 -15.92 -9.99
C GLY A 102 -9.44 -15.87 -8.48
N VAL A 103 -10.73 -15.87 -8.14
CA VAL A 103 -11.25 -15.66 -6.78
C VAL A 103 -10.56 -16.51 -5.71
N TYR A 104 -10.28 -17.79 -5.98
CA TYR A 104 -9.71 -18.70 -4.98
C TYR A 104 -8.24 -18.41 -4.67
N ASN A 105 -7.43 -18.02 -5.66
CA ASN A 105 -6.04 -17.59 -5.40
C ASN A 105 -6.05 -16.26 -4.65
N THR A 106 -6.96 -15.36 -5.01
CA THR A 106 -7.13 -14.07 -4.32
C THR A 106 -7.51 -14.25 -2.86
N MET A 107 -8.48 -15.11 -2.55
CA MET A 107 -8.88 -15.41 -1.17
C MET A 107 -7.72 -15.97 -0.33
N ILE A 108 -6.91 -16.88 -0.90
CA ILE A 108 -5.70 -17.37 -0.22
C ILE A 108 -4.74 -16.21 0.05
N ASN A 109 -4.49 -15.35 -0.94
CA ASN A 109 -3.59 -14.20 -0.77
C ASN A 109 -4.09 -13.22 0.31
N MET A 110 -5.38 -12.89 0.31
CA MET A 110 -6.00 -12.02 1.31
C MET A 110 -5.85 -12.59 2.73
N GLY A 111 -6.09 -13.89 2.91
CA GLY A 111 -5.91 -14.52 4.21
C GLY A 111 -4.44 -14.63 4.64
N LEU A 112 -3.51 -14.90 3.71
CA LEU A 112 -2.07 -14.87 4.01
C LEU A 112 -1.59 -13.48 4.42
N MET A 113 -2.10 -12.43 3.77
CA MET A 113 -1.83 -11.05 4.18
C MET A 113 -2.41 -10.75 5.55
N GLY A 114 -3.62 -11.23 5.86
CA GLY A 114 -4.19 -11.14 7.21
C GLY A 114 -3.31 -11.79 8.28
N LEU A 115 -2.79 -12.99 8.02
CA LEU A 115 -1.86 -13.67 8.94
C LEU A 115 -0.52 -12.92 9.07
N LEU A 116 0.03 -12.37 7.99
CA LEU A 116 1.23 -11.55 8.02
C LEU A 116 1.04 -10.34 8.94
N LEU A 117 -0.06 -9.60 8.78
CA LEU A 117 -0.37 -8.45 9.61
C LEU A 117 -0.60 -8.84 11.08
N MET A 118 -1.26 -9.99 11.33
CA MET A 118 -1.42 -10.52 12.68
C MET A 118 -0.07 -10.88 13.32
N SER A 119 0.84 -11.50 12.57
CA SER A 119 2.19 -11.78 13.07
C SER A 119 2.94 -10.50 13.41
N TYR A 120 2.82 -9.46 12.57
CA TYR A 120 3.46 -8.17 12.79
C TYR A 120 2.98 -7.51 14.10
N VAL A 121 1.66 -7.42 14.30
CA VAL A 121 1.09 -6.83 15.53
C VAL A 121 1.47 -7.64 16.77
N SER A 122 1.47 -8.97 16.66
CA SER A 122 1.83 -9.87 17.77
C SER A 122 3.31 -9.77 18.14
N MET A 123 4.21 -9.64 17.15
CA MET A 123 5.64 -9.46 17.37
C MET A 123 5.98 -8.14 18.09
N LEU A 124 5.19 -7.10 17.86
CA LEU A 124 5.33 -5.82 18.57
C LEU A 124 4.73 -5.84 19.98
N GLY A 125 3.99 -6.89 20.36
CA GLY A 125 3.30 -6.97 21.64
C GLY A 125 2.19 -5.93 21.82
N VAL A 126 1.62 -5.42 20.72
CA VAL A 126 0.61 -4.36 20.75
C VAL A 126 -0.79 -4.97 20.84
N ASN A 127 -1.63 -4.39 21.71
CA ASN A 127 -3.03 -4.78 21.80
C ASN A 127 -3.81 -4.27 20.57
N LEU A 128 -4.60 -5.17 19.96
CA LEU A 128 -5.55 -4.81 18.93
C LEU A 128 -6.62 -3.88 19.47
N ASN A 129 -6.91 -2.85 18.70
CA ASN A 129 -8.00 -1.90 18.91
C ASN A 129 -8.70 -1.63 17.58
N GLY A 130 -9.75 -0.81 17.61
CA GLY A 130 -10.55 -0.47 16.43
C GLY A 130 -9.72 0.02 15.24
N PRO A 131 -8.86 1.05 15.40
CA PRO A 131 -8.00 1.54 14.32
C PRO A 131 -7.08 0.49 13.72
N ILE A 132 -6.40 -0.32 14.55
CA ILE A 132 -5.48 -1.37 14.06
C ILE A 132 -6.28 -2.44 13.29
N ALA A 133 -7.39 -2.93 13.85
CA ALA A 133 -8.22 -3.93 13.18
C ALA A 133 -8.82 -3.39 11.86
N GLY A 134 -9.28 -2.13 11.85
CA GLY A 134 -9.76 -1.45 10.65
C GLY A 134 -8.68 -1.34 9.57
N ALA A 135 -7.46 -0.99 9.95
CA ALA A 135 -6.31 -0.97 9.04
C ALA A 135 -6.05 -2.35 8.43
N MET A 136 -6.09 -3.40 9.25
CA MET A 136 -5.92 -4.77 8.79
C MET A 136 -7.01 -5.20 7.81
N PHE A 137 -8.28 -4.93 8.11
CA PHE A 137 -9.39 -5.19 7.19
C PHE A 137 -9.20 -4.50 5.83
N CYS A 138 -8.80 -3.23 5.83
CA CYS A 138 -8.53 -2.49 4.59
C CYS A 138 -7.44 -3.18 3.78
N VAL A 139 -6.31 -3.53 4.38
CA VAL A 139 -5.20 -4.17 3.66
C VAL A 139 -5.57 -5.57 3.18
N ILE A 140 -6.28 -6.36 3.99
CA ILE A 140 -6.81 -7.67 3.58
C ILE A 140 -7.67 -7.49 2.32
N GLY A 141 -8.59 -6.50 2.32
CA GLY A 141 -9.40 -6.13 1.15
C GLY A 141 -8.56 -5.77 -0.08
N PHE A 142 -7.62 -4.84 0.09
CA PHE A 142 -6.77 -4.35 -0.99
C PHE A 142 -5.72 -5.34 -1.48
N SER A 143 -5.48 -6.43 -0.74
CA SER A 143 -4.67 -7.55 -1.20
C SER A 143 -5.27 -8.25 -2.41
N ALA A 144 -6.56 -8.04 -2.69
CA ALA A 144 -7.17 -8.42 -3.97
C ALA A 144 -6.63 -7.64 -5.18
N CYS A 145 -6.08 -6.45 -4.94
CA CYS A 145 -5.54 -5.55 -5.94
C CYS A 145 -4.00 -5.62 -6.05
N GLY A 146 -3.37 -6.70 -5.56
CA GLY A 146 -1.96 -7.00 -5.85
C GLY A 146 -0.97 -6.81 -4.70
N ALA A 147 -1.41 -6.41 -3.51
CA ALA A 147 -0.57 -6.51 -2.32
C ALA A 147 -0.44 -7.99 -1.90
N HIS A 148 0.78 -8.46 -1.66
CA HIS A 148 1.07 -9.83 -1.24
C HIS A 148 2.33 -9.87 -0.37
N VAL A 149 2.58 -11.00 0.29
CA VAL A 149 3.65 -11.13 1.29
C VAL A 149 5.02 -10.65 0.75
N PHE A 150 5.40 -11.07 -0.45
CA PHE A 150 6.73 -10.73 -0.98
C PHE A 150 6.95 -9.25 -1.34
N ASN A 151 5.91 -8.52 -1.76
CA ASN A 151 6.05 -7.09 -2.07
C ASN A 151 5.82 -6.19 -0.85
N ALA A 152 5.17 -6.73 0.17
CA ALA A 152 5.03 -6.13 1.50
C ALA A 152 6.36 -6.07 2.26
N LEU A 153 7.21 -7.10 2.14
CA LEU A 153 8.45 -7.21 2.93
C LEU A 153 9.41 -6.00 2.74
N PRO A 154 9.72 -5.55 1.51
CA PRO A 154 10.55 -4.35 1.34
C PRO A 154 9.93 -3.09 1.91
N LEU A 155 8.60 -2.94 1.87
CA LEU A 155 7.93 -1.81 2.54
C LEU A 155 8.08 -1.89 4.05
N PHE A 156 7.83 -3.07 4.63
CA PHE A 156 8.03 -3.27 6.07
C PHE A 156 9.46 -2.95 6.49
N ALA A 157 10.45 -3.33 5.69
CA ALA A 157 11.84 -2.97 5.96
C ALA A 157 12.05 -1.45 5.97
N GLY A 158 11.44 -0.71 5.04
CA GLY A 158 11.46 0.75 5.03
C GLY A 158 10.75 1.39 6.23
N VAL A 159 9.60 0.86 6.61
CA VAL A 159 8.83 1.30 7.79
C VAL A 159 9.61 1.03 9.08
N LEU A 160 10.17 -0.17 9.23
CA LEU A 160 10.98 -0.54 10.40
C LEU A 160 12.19 0.38 10.52
N LEU A 161 12.87 0.67 9.40
CA LEU A 161 13.97 1.64 9.38
C LEU A 161 13.52 3.05 9.80
N ALA A 162 12.36 3.52 9.33
CA ALA A 162 11.82 4.80 9.77
C ALA A 162 11.51 4.79 11.27
N ASN A 163 10.93 3.71 11.77
CA ASN A 163 10.56 3.58 13.17
C ASN A 163 11.78 3.45 14.10
N THR A 164 12.88 2.83 13.68
CA THR A 164 14.10 2.76 14.51
C THR A 164 14.85 4.08 14.58
N MET A 165 14.68 4.94 13.58
CA MET A 165 15.38 6.23 13.49
C MET A 165 14.56 7.41 14.00
N ASN A 166 13.24 7.24 14.21
CA ASN A 166 12.37 8.32 14.64
C ASN A 166 12.19 8.35 16.17
N ILE A 167 11.54 9.42 16.65
CA ILE A 167 11.31 9.68 18.08
C ILE A 167 9.98 9.11 18.61
N TYR A 168 9.18 8.50 17.74
CA TYR A 168 7.84 8.01 18.05
C TYR A 168 7.90 6.55 18.51
N ALA A 169 7.09 6.19 19.50
CA ALA A 169 7.07 4.83 20.00
C ALA A 169 6.48 3.86 18.96
N MET A 170 7.18 2.74 18.71
CA MET A 170 6.77 1.69 17.78
C MET A 170 5.43 1.04 18.14
N THR A 171 5.06 1.09 19.41
CA THR A 171 3.85 0.47 19.97
C THR A 171 2.63 1.37 19.93
N GLU A 172 2.77 2.64 19.52
CA GLU A 172 1.64 3.55 19.39
C GLU A 172 0.72 3.15 18.23
N THR A 173 -0.58 3.39 18.42
CA THR A 173 -1.59 3.01 17.41
C THR A 173 -1.36 3.70 16.07
N VAL A 174 -0.92 4.96 16.07
CA VAL A 174 -0.62 5.69 14.83
C VAL A 174 0.58 5.07 14.12
N THR A 175 1.65 4.74 14.84
CA THR A 175 2.85 4.09 14.29
C THR A 175 2.56 2.69 13.74
N VAL A 176 1.77 1.88 14.46
CA VAL A 176 1.37 0.54 14.00
C VAL A 176 0.46 0.62 12.78
N THR A 177 -0.51 1.54 12.78
CA THR A 177 -1.39 1.73 11.62
C THR A 177 -0.64 2.29 10.42
N ALA A 178 0.38 3.15 10.61
CA ALA A 178 1.30 3.59 9.57
C ALA A 178 1.99 2.43 8.88
N ALA A 179 2.47 1.45 9.65
CA ALA A 179 3.10 0.26 9.12
C ALA A 179 2.14 -0.63 8.33
N ILE A 180 0.95 -0.87 8.89
CA ILE A 180 -0.08 -1.71 8.25
C ILE A 180 -0.55 -1.06 6.95
N PHE A 181 -0.90 0.22 6.97
CA PHE A 181 -1.39 0.90 5.78
C PHE A 181 -0.31 1.15 4.74
N ALA A 182 0.99 1.17 5.10
CA ALA A 182 2.07 1.29 4.11
C ALA A 182 1.92 0.28 2.97
N MET A 183 1.36 -0.91 3.22
CA MET A 183 1.04 -1.95 2.23
C MET A 183 0.24 -1.44 1.02
N MET A 184 -0.43 -0.30 1.17
CA MET A 184 -1.09 0.39 0.06
C MET A 184 -0.15 0.74 -1.09
N LEU A 185 1.14 0.90 -0.80
CA LEU A 185 2.19 1.27 -1.74
C LEU A 185 2.97 0.03 -2.24
N CYS A 186 2.49 -1.20 -2.00
CA CYS A 186 3.09 -2.43 -2.52
C CYS A 186 3.24 -2.44 -4.05
N ALA A 187 2.36 -1.77 -4.79
CA ALA A 187 2.48 -1.58 -6.24
C ALA A 187 3.82 -0.90 -6.63
N VAL A 188 4.34 -0.01 -5.79
CA VAL A 188 5.64 0.65 -6.01
C VAL A 188 6.77 -0.38 -5.90
N THR A 189 6.72 -1.31 -4.95
CA THR A 189 7.71 -2.40 -4.88
C THR A 189 7.69 -3.26 -6.13
N ASN A 190 6.51 -3.54 -6.68
CA ASN A 190 6.42 -4.33 -7.90
C ASN A 190 6.99 -3.55 -9.11
N ALA A 191 6.76 -2.25 -9.19
CA ALA A 191 7.21 -1.42 -10.31
C ALA A 191 8.72 -1.06 -10.25
N TYR A 192 9.25 -0.75 -9.07
CA TYR A 192 10.62 -0.22 -8.87
C TYR A 192 11.52 -1.14 -8.03
N GLY A 193 11.05 -2.35 -7.73
CA GLY A 193 11.77 -3.34 -6.95
C GLY A 193 11.86 -3.00 -5.46
N TRP A 194 12.66 -3.80 -4.75
CA TRP A 194 12.79 -3.73 -3.29
C TRP A 194 13.28 -2.36 -2.78
N LYS A 195 14.14 -1.67 -3.53
CA LYS A 195 14.65 -0.33 -3.17
C LYS A 195 13.54 0.71 -3.15
N GLY A 196 12.68 0.71 -4.18
CA GLY A 196 11.52 1.61 -4.25
C GLY A 196 10.56 1.37 -3.09
N GLY A 197 10.30 0.09 -2.77
CA GLY A 197 9.49 -0.30 -1.62
C GLY A 197 10.04 0.23 -0.29
N MET A 198 11.34 0.07 -0.03
CA MET A 198 11.98 0.57 1.18
C MET A 198 11.89 2.10 1.30
N ILE A 199 12.22 2.83 0.23
CA ILE A 199 12.15 4.30 0.20
C ILE A 199 10.73 4.77 0.52
N VAL A 200 9.74 4.19 -0.15
CA VAL A 200 8.36 4.62 0.00
C VAL A 200 7.79 4.21 1.37
N GLY A 201 8.13 3.04 1.91
CA GLY A 201 7.76 2.66 3.28
C GLY A 201 8.32 3.62 4.34
N PHE A 202 9.57 4.06 4.16
CA PHE A 202 10.21 5.03 5.05
C PHE A 202 9.48 6.39 5.00
N ILE A 203 9.32 6.95 3.80
CA ILE A 203 8.71 8.27 3.60
C ILE A 203 7.24 8.24 4.01
N HIS A 204 6.49 7.17 3.72
CA HIS A 204 5.10 7.00 4.16
C HIS A 204 4.98 7.13 5.67
N THR A 205 5.81 6.42 6.42
CA THR A 205 5.82 6.47 7.89
C THR A 205 6.10 7.88 8.39
N SER A 206 7.10 8.56 7.82
CA SER A 206 7.39 9.97 8.13
C SER A 206 6.20 10.89 7.86
N MET A 207 5.48 10.69 6.75
CA MET A 207 4.34 11.52 6.38
C MET A 207 3.14 11.30 7.32
N VAL A 208 2.80 10.04 7.64
CA VAL A 208 1.67 9.72 8.52
C VAL A 208 1.83 10.37 9.89
N LEU A 209 3.03 10.31 10.46
CA LEU A 209 3.32 10.81 11.81
C LEU A 209 3.35 12.34 11.91
N ASN A 210 3.28 13.08 10.80
CA ASN A 210 3.42 14.55 10.82
C ASN A 210 2.24 15.29 10.18
N ILE A 211 1.39 14.62 9.41
CA ILE A 211 0.41 15.32 8.58
C ILE A 211 -0.88 15.72 9.31
N ASP A 212 -1.08 15.24 10.53
CA ASP A 212 -2.25 15.61 11.36
C ASP A 212 -2.37 17.12 11.55
N VAL A 213 -1.26 17.86 11.51
CA VAL A 213 -1.23 19.34 11.56
C VAL A 213 -2.05 19.96 10.42
N LEU A 214 -2.07 19.36 9.22
CA LEU A 214 -2.81 19.92 8.08
C LEU A 214 -4.33 19.80 8.27
N HIS A 215 -4.80 18.65 8.74
CA HIS A 215 -6.23 18.37 8.83
C HIS A 215 -6.79 18.40 10.26
N GLY A 216 -5.98 18.74 11.25
CA GLY A 216 -6.36 18.84 12.67
C GLY A 216 -6.92 17.55 13.25
N GLY A 217 -6.51 16.37 12.76
CA GLY A 217 -7.10 15.09 13.19
C GLY A 217 -8.50 14.77 12.65
N LEU A 218 -9.10 15.63 11.80
CA LEU A 218 -10.42 15.38 11.21
C LEU A 218 -10.44 14.20 10.21
N ASN A 219 -9.29 13.86 9.62
CA ASN A 219 -9.17 12.75 8.68
C ASN A 219 -8.81 11.45 9.40
N LEU A 220 -9.81 10.63 9.70
CA LEU A 220 -9.61 9.30 10.28
C LEU A 220 -8.83 8.36 9.35
N TYR A 221 -8.89 8.61 8.04
CA TYR A 221 -8.07 7.89 7.06
C TYR A 221 -6.78 8.66 6.74
N ASN A 222 -6.09 9.16 7.79
CA ASN A 222 -4.82 9.87 7.69
C ASN A 222 -3.83 9.10 6.80
N ASN A 223 -3.66 7.80 7.06
CA ASN A 223 -2.83 6.92 6.26
C ASN A 223 -3.08 7.01 4.74
N GLY A 224 -4.34 6.94 4.30
CA GLY A 224 -4.67 7.05 2.88
C GLY A 224 -4.32 8.41 2.29
N PHE A 225 -4.40 9.49 3.08
CA PHE A 225 -3.96 10.81 2.67
C PHE A 225 -2.45 10.91 2.53
N SER A 226 -1.70 10.44 3.53
CA SER A 226 -0.23 10.37 3.48
C SER A 226 0.25 9.51 2.34
N GLY A 227 -0.33 8.32 2.14
CA GLY A 227 -0.01 7.43 1.04
C GLY A 227 -0.26 8.07 -0.33
N GLY A 228 -1.38 8.79 -0.47
CA GLY A 228 -1.65 9.60 -1.66
C GLY A 228 -0.58 10.65 -1.91
N LEU A 229 -0.20 11.44 -0.90
CA LEU A 229 0.85 12.45 -1.05
C LEU A 229 2.22 11.85 -1.41
N VAL A 230 2.59 10.76 -0.75
CA VAL A 230 3.83 10.04 -1.07
C VAL A 230 3.79 9.49 -2.49
N ALA A 231 2.68 8.89 -2.92
CA ALA A 231 2.53 8.42 -4.29
C ALA A 231 2.66 9.58 -5.30
N MET A 232 1.99 10.70 -5.05
CA MET A 232 2.01 11.88 -5.92
C MET A 232 3.42 12.47 -6.08
N MET A 233 4.20 12.50 -5.01
CA MET A 233 5.53 13.13 -5.02
C MET A 233 6.65 12.16 -5.42
N ILE A 234 6.62 10.92 -4.93
CA ILE A 234 7.75 9.98 -5.07
C ILE A 234 7.69 9.18 -6.37
N ILE A 235 6.49 8.80 -6.85
CA ILE A 235 6.37 8.02 -8.10
C ILE A 235 6.99 8.77 -9.30
N PRO A 236 6.73 10.07 -9.53
CA PRO A 236 7.38 10.80 -10.63
C PRO A 236 8.90 10.85 -10.53
N LEU A 237 9.44 10.94 -9.31
CA LEU A 237 10.88 10.94 -9.08
C LEU A 237 11.49 9.56 -9.39
N LEU A 238 10.83 8.48 -8.94
CA LEU A 238 11.26 7.11 -9.26
C LEU A 238 11.18 6.84 -10.76
N ASP A 239 10.12 7.29 -11.44
CA ASP A 239 9.98 7.24 -12.90
C ASP A 239 11.18 7.91 -13.60
N PHE A 240 11.56 9.11 -13.15
CA PHE A 240 12.67 9.87 -13.71
C PHE A 240 14.01 9.14 -13.53
N PHE A 241 14.31 8.65 -12.34
CA PHE A 241 15.55 7.91 -12.09
C PHE A 241 15.61 6.59 -12.86
N SER A 242 14.49 5.88 -13.00
CA SER A 242 14.42 4.66 -13.82
C SER A 242 14.75 4.96 -15.28
N GLN A 243 14.17 6.02 -15.85
CA GLN A 243 14.44 6.44 -17.23
C GLN A 243 15.91 6.82 -17.47
N ILE A 244 16.55 7.50 -16.51
CA ILE A 244 17.98 7.81 -16.57
C ILE A 244 18.81 6.52 -16.55
N ALA A 245 18.48 5.59 -15.65
CA ALA A 245 19.20 4.33 -15.52
C ALA A 245 19.14 3.53 -16.83
N ASP A 246 17.95 3.39 -17.42
CA ASP A 246 17.76 2.68 -18.69
C ASP A 246 18.56 3.32 -19.83
N THR A 247 18.55 4.66 -19.91
CA THR A 247 19.32 5.40 -20.92
C THR A 247 20.83 5.22 -20.74
N SER A 248 21.30 5.18 -19.48
CA SER A 248 22.71 4.98 -19.15
C SER A 248 23.18 3.55 -19.46
N ILE A 249 22.34 2.55 -19.20
CA ILE A 249 22.59 1.14 -19.53
C ILE A 249 22.63 0.97 -21.06
N PHE A 250 21.71 1.60 -21.79
CA PHE A 250 21.70 1.58 -23.25
C PHE A 250 22.99 2.19 -23.83
N LYS A 251 23.44 3.34 -23.32
CA LYS A 251 24.71 3.95 -23.73
C LYS A 251 25.92 3.06 -23.42
N ARG A 252 25.97 2.42 -22.24
CA ARG A 252 27.05 1.48 -21.87
C ARG A 252 27.06 0.21 -22.76
N LYS A 253 25.89 -0.37 -23.05
CA LYS A 253 25.78 -1.52 -23.99
C LYS A 253 26.24 -1.14 -25.40
N LYS A 254 25.90 0.06 -25.87
CA LYS A 254 26.37 0.58 -27.17
C LYS A 254 27.89 0.81 -27.21
N GLN A 255 28.50 1.23 -26.11
CA GLN A 255 29.95 1.41 -25.99
C GLN A 255 30.73 0.10 -25.77
N SER A 256 30.12 -0.93 -25.19
CA SER A 256 30.74 -2.23 -24.86
C SER A 256 30.85 -3.21 -26.04
N GLY A 257 30.35 -2.86 -27.23
CA GLY A 257 30.58 -3.64 -28.46
C GLY A 257 29.84 -4.99 -28.53
N GLY A 258 28.67 -4.99 -29.16
CA GLY A 258 28.04 -6.19 -29.69
C GLY A 258 27.48 -5.92 -31.08
N LYS A 259 28.09 -6.49 -32.11
CA LYS A 259 27.50 -6.59 -33.46
C LYS A 259 26.27 -7.49 -33.37
N GLU A 260 25.09 -6.95 -33.10
CA GLU A 260 23.83 -7.62 -33.45
C GLU A 260 23.28 -6.98 -34.72
N LYS A 261 23.19 -7.78 -35.78
CA LYS A 261 22.55 -7.40 -37.04
C LYS A 261 21.09 -7.06 -36.74
N VAL A 262 20.74 -5.79 -36.86
CA VAL A 262 19.36 -5.35 -36.92
C VAL A 262 18.82 -5.75 -38.29
N THR A 263 18.18 -6.90 -38.38
CA THR A 263 17.34 -7.26 -39.54
C THR A 263 16.06 -6.43 -39.43
N TYR A 264 16.00 -5.32 -40.16
CA TYR A 264 14.76 -4.58 -40.37
C TYR A 264 13.83 -5.44 -41.22
N GLN A 265 12.82 -6.06 -40.62
CA GLN A 265 11.62 -6.44 -41.38
C GLN A 265 10.79 -5.18 -41.55
N ALA A 266 10.82 -4.64 -42.77
CA ALA A 266 9.88 -3.64 -43.23
C ALA A 266 8.51 -4.30 -43.39
N THR A 267 7.56 -4.03 -42.49
CA THR A 267 6.14 -4.12 -42.83
C THR A 267 5.70 -2.76 -43.33
N SER A 268 5.66 -2.64 -44.65
CA SER A 268 4.93 -1.61 -45.38
C SER A 268 3.46 -1.65 -44.95
N LYS A 269 2.93 -0.46 -44.63
CA LYS A 269 1.51 -0.20 -44.66
C LYS A 269 1.03 -0.30 -46.10
N GLU A 270 0.02 -1.13 -46.34
CA GLU A 270 -1.15 -0.82 -47.16
C GLU A 270 -2.38 -1.33 -46.42
#